data_AF-A0A125W791-F1
#
_entry.id   AF-A0A125W791-F1
#
_cell.length_a   1.000
_cell.length_b   1.000
_cell.length_c   1.000
_cell.angle_alpha   90.00
_cell.angle_beta   90.00
_cell.angle_gamma   90.00
#
_symmetry.space_group_name_H-M   'P 1'
#
loop_
_entity.id
_entity.type
_entity.pdbx_description
1 polymer ?
#
loop_
_entity_poly.entity_id
_entity_poly.type
_entity_poly.pdbx_seq_one_letter_code
_entity_poly.pdbx_strand_id
1 'polypeptide(L)'
;MKWDEYVDIFDTDVVSKIIILRNLPINEGWIDINELAEELQLNKKSVKKYVELLKDDITYYAVDNDASLAFEKGHGYRLNLASSQAFQKLYTAIFRDSLTYQVMEDLFWGRFNGIVPATTKYHTSDATIRRLLKGFTEILAPLGLVINKSTWKIEGNEAYLRHFAYTIFMDLIRDTWPFDYIQETEVAQTVQKMMAFFNVEVAETVTRRVKYMVAISKVRSAQGAEYRPSAEQETYLEGNKHYQAFIEEMTATTLFLNKNDLTFVYFFLLANDQFYQDEATAQAILAHFDESEAPVYMLTHLVQHFLLEEIHMTPQLEKIRPQIFYYLFATHLFAELYYVQNVKMYNVFWNKVKEKYPVLLEELSQGLNQLYEQTGNELFTNKEFLALRYSSVLALSNDLIHREQKIVLGLKSGLPVLEEERVKLSIENNFRRFYALEVLRYSEASKEEWQNIDLLLVTSLADVETGHPEIFLLSSELTFEQYNRLNQKIVKINEKRTTSL
;
A
#
# COMPACT_ATOMS: atom_id res chain seq x y z
N MET A 1 -2.26 3.16 4.00
CA MET A 1 -3.41 2.29 4.32
C MET A 1 -4.72 3.07 4.16
N LYS A 2 -5.78 2.49 3.59
CA LYS A 2 -7.13 3.04 3.77
C LYS A 2 -7.61 2.55 5.12
N TRP A 3 -7.70 3.44 6.11
CA TRP A 3 -8.28 3.12 7.42
C TRP A 3 -9.72 2.60 7.31
N ASP A 4 -10.34 2.75 6.15
CA ASP A 4 -11.57 2.12 5.67
C ASP A 4 -11.66 0.62 6.05
N GLU A 5 -10.55 -0.12 6.15
CA GLU A 5 -10.54 -1.54 6.58
C GLU A 5 -10.49 -1.77 8.11
N TYR A 6 -10.16 -0.73 8.89
CA TYR A 6 -10.16 -0.72 10.37
C TYR A 6 -11.19 0.27 10.93
N VAL A 7 -12.11 0.73 10.07
CA VAL A 7 -13.22 1.63 10.38
C VAL A 7 -14.04 1.11 11.55
N ASP A 8 -14.17 -0.21 11.68
CA ASP A 8 -14.97 -0.85 12.73
C ASP A 8 -14.51 -0.54 14.17
N ILE A 9 -13.31 -0.01 14.34
CA ILE A 9 -12.71 0.26 15.67
C ILE A 9 -12.75 1.74 16.02
N PHE A 10 -12.89 2.61 15.02
CA PHE A 10 -13.16 4.03 15.24
C PHE A 10 -14.66 4.24 15.48
N ASP A 11 -14.97 5.26 16.27
CA ASP A 11 -16.36 5.66 16.44
C ASP A 11 -16.95 6.06 15.07
N THR A 12 -18.20 5.66 14.83
CA THR A 12 -18.89 5.83 13.54
C THR A 12 -18.91 7.29 13.08
N ASP A 13 -18.88 8.24 14.02
CA ASP A 13 -18.77 9.66 13.73
C ASP A 13 -17.42 10.06 13.14
N VAL A 14 -16.30 9.64 13.72
CA VAL A 14 -14.95 9.87 13.22
C VAL A 14 -14.82 9.29 11.81
N VAL A 15 -15.25 8.04 11.63
CA VAL A 15 -15.26 7.37 10.32
C VAL A 15 -16.06 8.17 9.31
N SER A 16 -17.30 8.51 9.65
CA SER A 16 -18.20 9.21 8.72
C SER A 16 -17.64 10.57 8.35
N LYS A 17 -17.11 11.33 9.31
CA LYS A 17 -16.45 12.62 9.08
C LYS A 17 -15.26 12.50 8.15
N ILE A 18 -14.43 11.47 8.33
CA ILE A 18 -13.24 11.25 7.49
C ILE A 18 -13.61 10.83 6.07
N ILE A 19 -14.59 9.94 5.89
CA ILE A 19 -15.05 9.56 4.55
C ILE A 19 -15.65 10.77 3.84
N ILE A 20 -16.49 11.56 4.52
CA ILE A 20 -17.00 12.83 3.98
C ILE A 20 -15.83 13.74 3.59
N LEU A 21 -14.88 13.97 4.49
CA LEU A 21 -13.75 14.86 4.25
C LEU A 21 -12.94 14.46 3.00
N ARG A 22 -12.77 13.15 2.76
CA ARG A 22 -12.03 12.62 1.60
C ARG A 22 -12.80 12.71 0.28
N ASN A 23 -14.12 12.69 0.33
CA ASN A 23 -14.98 12.73 -0.86
C ASN A 23 -15.47 14.14 -1.21
N LEU A 24 -15.28 15.12 -0.32
CA LEU A 24 -15.56 16.52 -0.64
C LEU A 24 -14.65 17.00 -1.79
N PRO A 25 -15.22 17.61 -2.84
CA PRO A 25 -14.43 18.27 -3.86
C PRO A 25 -13.57 19.38 -3.23
N ILE A 26 -12.31 19.44 -3.65
CA ILE A 26 -11.32 20.39 -3.12
C ILE A 26 -11.21 21.56 -4.08
N ASN A 27 -11.50 22.77 -3.59
CA ASN A 27 -11.41 24.07 -4.28
C ASN A 27 -12.29 24.25 -5.53
N GLU A 28 -12.59 23.19 -6.29
CA GLU A 28 -13.44 23.18 -7.47
C GLU A 28 -14.48 22.06 -7.41
N GLY A 29 -15.64 22.28 -8.04
CA GLY A 29 -16.76 21.34 -8.03
C GLY A 29 -17.61 21.39 -6.75
N TRP A 30 -18.68 20.59 -6.75
CA TRP A 30 -19.61 20.45 -5.63
C TRP A 30 -20.06 18.99 -5.56
N ILE A 31 -20.37 18.51 -4.36
CA ILE A 31 -20.99 17.20 -4.15
C ILE A 31 -22.31 17.37 -3.41
N ASP A 32 -23.37 16.78 -3.94
CA ASP A 32 -24.69 16.85 -3.34
C ASP A 32 -24.85 15.82 -2.19
N ILE A 33 -25.90 16.00 -1.38
CA ILE A 33 -26.13 15.12 -0.22
C ILE A 33 -26.58 13.71 -0.59
N ASN A 34 -27.17 13.53 -1.76
CA ASN A 34 -27.58 12.23 -2.29
C ASN A 34 -26.35 11.43 -2.73
N GLU A 35 -25.42 12.08 -3.43
CA GLU A 35 -24.14 11.49 -3.83
C GLU A 35 -23.35 11.04 -2.59
N LEU A 36 -23.19 11.94 -1.60
CA LEU A 36 -22.56 11.57 -0.32
C LEU A 36 -23.31 10.42 0.40
N ALA A 37 -24.64 10.41 0.37
CA ALA A 37 -25.44 9.35 1.00
C ALA A 37 -25.27 8.00 0.32
N GLU A 38 -25.16 7.98 -1.01
CA GLU A 38 -24.88 6.78 -1.80
C GLU A 38 -23.48 6.24 -1.51
N GLU A 39 -22.46 7.10 -1.54
CA GLU A 39 -21.07 6.72 -1.23
C GLU A 39 -20.91 6.18 0.19
N LEU A 40 -21.57 6.81 1.16
CA LEU A 40 -21.49 6.42 2.58
C LEU A 40 -22.41 5.23 2.92
N GLN A 41 -23.32 4.85 2.01
CA GLN A 41 -24.43 3.93 2.31
C GLN A 41 -25.22 4.35 3.56
N LEU A 42 -25.37 5.66 3.77
CA LEU A 42 -26.07 6.27 4.91
C LEU A 42 -27.31 7.01 4.45
N ASN A 43 -28.29 7.17 5.33
CA ASN A 43 -29.42 8.04 5.02
C ASN A 43 -29.00 9.52 5.04
N LYS A 44 -29.69 10.36 4.25
CA LYS A 44 -29.39 11.80 4.10
C LYS A 44 -29.38 12.57 5.43
N LYS A 45 -30.16 12.15 6.43
CA LYS A 45 -30.20 12.81 7.74
C LYS A 45 -28.91 12.55 8.52
N SER A 46 -28.38 11.33 8.47
CA SER A 46 -27.08 10.98 9.05
C SER A 46 -25.95 11.74 8.36
N VAL A 47 -25.93 11.79 7.02
CA VAL A 47 -24.92 12.56 6.27
C VAL A 47 -24.93 14.03 6.69
N LYS A 48 -26.10 14.68 6.73
CA LYS A 48 -26.26 16.06 7.23
C LYS A 48 -25.65 16.25 8.62
N LYS A 49 -25.94 15.35 9.56
CA LYS A 49 -25.39 15.41 10.92
C LYS A 49 -23.86 15.39 10.89
N TYR A 50 -23.27 14.46 10.13
CA TYR A 50 -21.81 14.33 10.10
C TYR A 50 -21.12 15.46 9.34
N VAL A 51 -21.76 16.04 8.33
CA VAL A 51 -21.27 17.25 7.67
C VAL A 51 -21.24 18.45 8.63
N GLU A 52 -22.28 18.64 9.45
CA GLU A 52 -22.26 19.70 10.47
C GLU A 52 -21.18 19.46 11.53
N LEU A 53 -21.02 18.23 12.01
CA LEU A 53 -19.93 17.91 12.94
C LEU A 53 -18.54 18.14 12.31
N LEU A 54 -18.37 17.78 11.03
CA LEU A 54 -17.12 18.07 10.31
C LEU A 54 -16.89 19.57 10.14
N LYS A 55 -17.94 20.36 9.94
CA LYS A 55 -17.85 21.82 9.86
C LYS A 55 -17.40 22.42 11.19
N ASP A 56 -17.89 21.90 12.32
CA ASP A 56 -17.45 22.29 13.65
C ASP A 56 -15.95 21.96 13.84
N ASP A 57 -15.52 20.76 13.46
CA ASP A 57 -14.10 20.35 13.49
C ASP A 57 -13.23 21.26 12.60
N ILE A 58 -13.66 21.56 11.37
CA ILE A 58 -12.94 22.48 10.46
C ILE A 58 -12.79 23.84 11.12
N THR A 59 -13.85 24.36 11.74
CA THR A 59 -13.82 25.66 12.41
C THR A 59 -12.87 25.66 13.61
N TYR A 60 -12.78 24.53 14.32
CA TYR A 60 -11.93 24.39 15.51
C TYR A 60 -10.45 24.16 15.16
N TYR A 61 -10.14 23.37 14.14
CA TYR A 61 -8.77 22.99 13.79
C TYR A 61 -8.12 23.80 12.67
N ALA A 62 -8.89 24.52 11.85
CA ALA A 62 -8.31 25.37 10.81
C ALA A 62 -7.50 26.51 11.43
N VAL A 63 -6.24 26.64 11.00
CA VAL A 63 -5.34 27.69 11.46
C VAL A 63 -5.29 28.77 10.38
N ASP A 64 -5.42 30.03 10.76
CA ASP A 64 -5.38 31.17 9.83
C ASP A 64 -6.40 31.06 8.67
N ASN A 65 -7.54 30.38 8.88
CA ASN A 65 -8.56 30.06 7.87
C ASN A 65 -8.01 29.27 6.66
N ASP A 66 -7.04 28.39 6.89
CA ASP A 66 -6.46 27.54 5.84
C ASP A 66 -7.42 26.43 5.34
N ALA A 67 -8.53 26.20 6.02
CA ALA A 67 -9.62 25.32 5.60
C ALA A 67 -11.00 25.93 5.89
N SER A 68 -11.97 25.70 5.00
CA SER A 68 -13.39 26.03 5.23
C SER A 68 -14.31 25.10 4.45
N LEU A 69 -15.52 24.88 4.99
CA LEU A 69 -16.57 24.15 4.30
C LEU A 69 -17.59 25.12 3.71
N ALA A 70 -17.71 25.14 2.38
CA ALA A 70 -18.73 25.89 1.67
C ALA A 70 -19.98 25.03 1.42
N PHE A 71 -21.14 25.67 1.44
CA PHE A 71 -22.41 25.08 1.05
C PHE A 71 -23.16 26.02 0.11
N GLU A 72 -23.60 25.50 -1.03
CA GLU A 72 -24.43 26.21 -1.98
C GLU A 72 -25.75 25.46 -2.21
N LYS A 73 -26.86 26.15 -1.99
CA LYS A 73 -28.20 25.57 -2.13
C LYS A 73 -28.43 25.14 -3.59
N GLY A 74 -28.63 23.85 -3.80
CA GLY A 74 -28.86 23.26 -5.12
C GLY A 74 -27.61 22.60 -5.73
N HIS A 75 -26.40 22.97 -5.27
CA HIS A 75 -25.14 22.39 -5.73
C HIS A 75 -24.49 21.46 -4.68
N GLY A 76 -24.65 21.76 -3.38
CA GLY A 76 -24.17 20.90 -2.29
C GLY A 76 -22.98 21.48 -1.55
N TYR A 77 -22.00 20.64 -1.22
CA TYR A 77 -20.87 20.98 -0.35
C TYR A 77 -19.54 20.99 -1.12
N ARG A 78 -18.59 21.82 -0.65
CA ARG A 78 -17.21 21.89 -1.15
C ARG A 78 -16.26 22.21 -0.01
N LEU A 79 -15.08 21.59 -0.03
CA LEU A 79 -13.99 21.94 0.87
C LEU A 79 -13.07 22.96 0.19
N ASN A 80 -12.86 24.11 0.82
CA ASN A 80 -11.83 25.05 0.38
C ASN A 80 -10.59 24.87 1.26
N LEU A 81 -9.43 24.73 0.63
CA LEU A 81 -8.15 24.55 1.30
C LEU A 81 -7.11 25.49 0.70
N ALA A 82 -6.34 26.14 1.58
CA ALA A 82 -5.19 26.95 1.19
C ALA A 82 -4.02 26.09 0.68
N SER A 83 -3.91 24.83 1.13
CA SER A 83 -2.86 23.89 0.70
C SER A 83 -3.24 22.43 0.95
N SER A 84 -2.50 21.50 0.34
CA SER A 84 -2.58 20.08 0.67
C SER A 84 -2.16 19.77 2.10
N GLN A 85 -1.32 20.61 2.71
CA GLN A 85 -0.90 20.45 4.11
C GLN A 85 -2.03 20.78 5.09
N ALA A 86 -2.90 21.75 4.76
CA ALA A 86 -4.08 22.07 5.56
C ALA A 86 -5.03 20.86 5.67
N PHE A 87 -5.22 20.13 4.57
CA PHE A 87 -5.97 18.86 4.60
C PHE A 87 -5.36 17.85 5.57
N GLN A 88 -4.05 17.64 5.49
CA GLN A 88 -3.37 16.64 6.34
C GLN A 88 -3.45 17.02 7.82
N LYS A 89 -3.29 18.31 8.16
CA LYS A 89 -3.46 18.81 9.53
C LYS A 89 -4.85 18.53 10.08
N LEU A 90 -5.87 18.90 9.31
CA LEU A 90 -7.27 18.66 9.68
C LEU A 90 -7.57 17.17 9.85
N TYR A 91 -7.13 16.35 8.89
CA TYR A 91 -7.27 14.90 8.92
C TYR A 91 -6.64 14.31 10.19
N THR A 92 -5.37 14.64 10.47
CA THR A 92 -4.66 14.17 11.66
C THR A 92 -5.33 14.63 12.94
N ALA A 93 -5.80 15.89 13.00
CA ALA A 93 -6.43 16.44 14.20
C ALA A 93 -7.74 15.71 14.57
N ILE A 94 -8.60 15.45 13.58
CA ILE A 94 -9.85 14.68 13.78
C ILE A 94 -9.56 13.28 14.31
N PHE A 95 -8.53 12.60 13.78
CA PHE A 95 -8.13 11.29 14.29
C PHE A 95 -7.59 11.35 15.71
N ARG A 96 -6.68 12.28 15.99
CA ARG A 96 -6.03 12.42 17.31
C ARG A 96 -7.00 12.73 18.43
N ASP A 97 -8.06 13.48 18.14
CA ASP A 97 -9.09 13.81 19.13
C ASP A 97 -10.01 12.63 19.45
N SER A 98 -10.07 11.60 18.60
CA SER A 98 -10.92 10.44 18.84
C SER A 98 -10.47 9.61 20.06
N LEU A 99 -11.46 9.12 20.82
CA LEU A 99 -11.20 8.24 21.97
C LEU A 99 -10.43 6.99 21.56
N THR A 100 -10.79 6.37 20.43
CA THR A 100 -10.10 5.21 19.87
C THR A 100 -8.61 5.50 19.70
N TYR A 101 -8.24 6.60 19.04
CA TYR A 101 -6.84 6.95 18.85
C TYR A 101 -6.13 7.17 20.18
N GLN A 102 -6.72 7.92 21.11
CA GLN A 102 -6.08 8.24 22.38
C GLN A 102 -5.81 6.99 23.23
N VAL A 103 -6.75 6.02 23.25
CA VAL A 103 -6.58 4.75 23.96
C VAL A 103 -5.54 3.87 23.24
N MET A 104 -5.56 3.83 21.91
CA MET A 104 -4.59 3.10 21.10
C MET A 104 -3.17 3.63 21.36
N GLU A 105 -2.98 4.94 21.26
CA GLU A 105 -1.71 5.61 21.47
C GLU A 105 -1.14 5.30 22.86
N ASP A 106 -1.97 5.39 23.90
CA ASP A 106 -1.58 5.01 25.26
C ASP A 106 -1.21 3.54 25.40
N LEU A 107 -1.88 2.65 24.67
CA LEU A 107 -1.57 1.22 24.69
C LEU A 107 -0.20 0.94 24.05
N PHE A 108 0.08 1.51 22.88
CA PHE A 108 1.38 1.36 22.19
C PHE A 108 2.54 1.97 22.98
N TRP A 109 2.32 3.13 23.58
CA TRP A 109 3.35 3.86 24.33
C TRP A 109 3.45 3.44 25.80
N GLY A 110 2.71 2.42 26.23
CA GLY A 110 2.81 1.86 27.58
C GLY A 110 2.29 2.81 28.66
N ARG A 111 1.38 3.72 28.30
CA ARG A 111 0.74 4.70 29.18
C ARG A 111 -0.64 4.23 29.68
N PHE A 112 -1.19 3.16 29.09
CA PHE A 112 -2.44 2.57 29.53
C PHE A 112 -2.23 1.76 30.82
N ASN A 113 -2.80 2.23 31.93
CA ASN A 113 -2.59 1.65 33.27
C ASN A 113 -3.82 0.89 33.81
N GLY A 114 -4.78 0.57 32.93
CA GLY A 114 -5.97 -0.20 33.25
C GLY A 114 -7.28 0.54 32.98
N ILE A 115 -8.37 -0.21 33.05
CA ILE A 115 -9.71 0.26 32.67
C ILE A 115 -10.19 1.40 33.57
N VAL A 116 -10.05 1.27 34.90
CA VAL A 116 -10.52 2.29 35.85
C VAL A 116 -9.75 3.62 35.74
N PRO A 117 -8.40 3.63 35.64
CA PRO A 117 -7.67 4.85 35.30
C PRO A 117 -8.10 5.44 33.95
N ALA A 118 -8.32 4.61 32.93
CA ALA A 118 -8.72 5.06 31.61
C ALA A 118 -10.12 5.73 31.60
N THR A 119 -11.11 5.19 32.31
CA THR A 119 -12.44 5.81 32.39
C THR A 119 -12.40 7.19 33.02
N THR A 120 -11.51 7.38 34.01
CA THR A 120 -11.26 8.69 34.63
C THR A 120 -10.54 9.63 33.66
N LYS A 121 -9.46 9.17 33.02
CA LYS A 121 -8.65 9.97 32.08
C LYS A 121 -9.47 10.47 30.88
N TYR A 122 -10.30 9.60 30.31
CA TYR A 122 -11.02 9.87 29.07
C TYR A 122 -12.50 10.22 29.29
N HIS A 123 -12.94 10.37 30.54
CA HIS A 123 -14.31 10.72 30.89
C HIS A 123 -15.37 9.84 30.20
N THR A 124 -15.14 8.51 30.20
CA THR A 124 -15.99 7.54 29.50
C THR A 124 -16.32 6.33 30.38
N SER A 125 -17.22 5.46 29.91
CA SER A 125 -17.66 4.28 30.67
C SER A 125 -16.70 3.10 30.57
N ASP A 126 -16.70 2.23 31.60
CA ASP A 126 -16.00 0.94 31.58
C ASP A 126 -16.36 0.09 30.35
N ALA A 127 -17.64 0.10 29.97
CA ALA A 127 -18.15 -0.65 28.82
C ALA A 127 -17.51 -0.15 27.51
N THR A 128 -17.35 1.16 27.37
CA THR A 128 -16.72 1.78 26.20
C THR A 128 -15.25 1.37 26.09
N ILE A 129 -14.47 1.49 27.18
CA ILE A 129 -13.05 1.09 27.19
C ILE A 129 -12.89 -0.40 26.88
N ARG A 130 -13.73 -1.27 27.47
CA ARG A 130 -13.70 -2.71 27.20
C ARG A 130 -14.00 -3.05 25.74
N ARG A 131 -14.96 -2.34 25.13
CA ARG A 131 -15.28 -2.49 23.70
C ARG A 131 -14.08 -2.13 22.82
N LEU A 132 -13.40 -1.00 23.11
CA LEU A 132 -12.20 -0.58 22.38
C LEU A 132 -11.06 -1.60 22.51
N LEU A 133 -10.77 -2.04 23.73
CA LEU A 133 -9.75 -3.07 23.97
C LEU A 133 -10.05 -4.40 23.26
N LYS A 134 -11.34 -4.78 23.16
CA LYS A 134 -11.75 -5.94 22.38
C LYS A 134 -11.43 -5.76 20.90
N GLY A 135 -11.78 -4.61 20.33
CA GLY A 135 -11.46 -4.28 18.93
C GLY A 135 -9.95 -4.31 18.65
N PHE A 136 -9.14 -3.72 19.54
CA PHE A 136 -7.68 -3.80 19.41
C PHE A 136 -7.16 -5.24 19.51
N THR A 137 -7.72 -6.06 20.40
CA THR A 137 -7.34 -7.48 20.51
C THR A 137 -7.64 -8.23 19.22
N GLU A 138 -8.75 -7.93 18.55
CA GLU A 138 -9.14 -8.54 17.27
C GLU A 138 -8.19 -8.16 16.13
N ILE A 139 -7.65 -6.93 16.09
CA ILE A 139 -6.61 -6.55 15.10
C ILE A 139 -5.27 -7.23 15.41
N LEU A 140 -4.90 -7.30 16.69
CA LEU A 140 -3.60 -7.78 17.12
C LEU A 140 -3.48 -9.31 16.97
N ALA A 141 -4.58 -10.05 17.13
CA ALA A 141 -4.57 -11.50 17.15
C ALA A 141 -4.02 -12.16 15.87
N PRO A 142 -4.38 -11.74 14.64
CA PRO A 142 -3.79 -12.28 13.41
C PRO A 142 -2.28 -12.06 13.27
N LEU A 143 -1.69 -11.15 14.04
CA LEU A 143 -0.24 -10.89 14.09
C LEU A 143 0.45 -11.69 15.21
N GLY A 144 -0.31 -12.52 15.95
CA GLY A 144 0.20 -13.19 17.16
C GLY A 144 0.49 -12.22 18.32
N LEU A 145 -0.08 -11.02 18.29
CA LEU A 145 0.09 -10.00 19.32
C LEU A 145 -1.09 -10.03 20.29
N VAL A 146 -0.84 -9.78 21.57
CA VAL A 146 -1.87 -9.83 22.62
C VAL A 146 -1.73 -8.67 23.61
N ILE A 147 -2.86 -8.21 24.14
CA ILE A 147 -2.87 -7.26 25.27
C ILE A 147 -2.84 -8.07 26.57
N ASN A 148 -1.74 -7.99 27.31
CA ASN A 148 -1.61 -8.63 28.60
C ASN A 148 -2.49 -7.91 29.63
N LYS A 149 -3.42 -8.62 30.27
CA LYS A 149 -4.41 -8.02 31.19
C LYS A 149 -3.83 -7.62 32.56
N SER A 150 -2.64 -8.12 32.93
CA SER A 150 -2.00 -7.74 34.19
C SER A 150 -1.09 -6.53 34.03
N THR A 151 -0.37 -6.44 32.90
CA THR A 151 0.56 -5.34 32.62
C THR A 151 -0.02 -4.25 31.74
N TRP A 152 -1.12 -4.54 31.04
CA TRP A 152 -1.72 -3.73 29.97
C TRP A 152 -0.78 -3.38 28.83
N LYS A 153 0.29 -4.16 28.65
CA LYS A 153 1.22 -4.01 27.53
C LYS A 153 0.82 -4.93 26.38
N ILE A 154 1.19 -4.53 25.17
CA ILE A 154 1.15 -5.41 24.01
C ILE A 154 2.40 -6.30 24.03
N GLU A 155 2.18 -7.61 23.97
CA GLU A 155 3.20 -8.67 24.01
C GLU A 155 3.06 -9.58 22.77
N GLY A 156 4.16 -10.21 22.37
CA GLY A 156 4.24 -11.07 21.18
C GLY A 156 5.60 -10.91 20.49
N ASN A 157 5.65 -11.18 19.18
CA ASN A 157 6.86 -10.92 18.39
C ASN A 157 7.12 -9.41 18.30
N GLU A 158 8.24 -8.96 18.87
CA GLU A 158 8.59 -7.54 18.99
C GLU A 158 8.86 -6.90 17.61
N ALA A 159 9.41 -7.62 16.63
CA ALA A 159 9.56 -7.09 15.27
C ALA A 159 8.21 -6.76 14.64
N TYR A 160 7.21 -7.65 14.83
CA TYR A 160 5.88 -7.48 14.27
C TYR A 160 5.16 -6.30 14.94
N LEU A 161 5.29 -6.17 16.27
CA LEU A 161 4.71 -5.04 16.99
C LEU A 161 5.34 -3.70 16.59
N ARG A 162 6.67 -3.63 16.46
CA ARG A 162 7.34 -2.41 15.99
C ARG A 162 6.90 -2.04 14.58
N HIS A 163 6.78 -3.02 13.69
CA HIS A 163 6.32 -2.79 12.33
C HIS A 163 4.84 -2.39 12.26
N PHE A 164 3.99 -3.00 13.08
CA PHE A 164 2.58 -2.66 13.18
C PHE A 164 2.38 -1.23 13.70
N ALA A 165 3.08 -0.86 14.77
CA ALA A 165 3.11 0.51 15.27
C ALA A 165 3.59 1.48 14.19
N TYR A 166 4.70 1.16 13.53
CA TYR A 166 5.25 1.94 12.43
C TYR A 166 4.20 2.20 11.34
N THR A 167 3.48 1.15 10.91
CA THR A 167 2.47 1.25 9.86
C THR A 167 1.30 2.13 10.29
N ILE A 168 0.79 1.92 11.50
CA ILE A 168 -0.33 2.72 12.05
C ILE A 168 0.04 4.20 12.15
N PHE A 169 1.15 4.52 12.80
CA PHE A 169 1.50 5.90 13.10
C PHE A 169 1.97 6.66 11.85
N MET A 170 2.65 6.00 10.91
CA MET A 170 3.00 6.62 9.62
C MET A 170 1.77 6.94 8.77
N ASP A 171 0.75 6.08 8.80
CA ASP A 171 -0.44 6.28 7.99
C ASP A 171 -1.42 7.31 8.59
N LEU A 172 -1.56 7.34 9.92
CA LEU A 172 -2.45 8.29 10.62
C LEU A 172 -1.86 9.69 10.77
N ILE A 173 -0.54 9.79 10.96
CA ILE A 173 0.10 11.03 11.41
C ILE A 173 1.17 11.42 10.40
N ARG A 174 0.74 12.16 9.38
CA ARG A 174 1.59 12.51 8.22
C ARG A 174 2.26 13.86 8.35
N ASP A 175 1.75 14.73 9.20
CA ASP A 175 2.12 16.14 9.29
C ASP A 175 2.90 16.50 10.56
N THR A 176 2.86 15.65 11.60
CA THR A 176 3.51 15.91 12.89
C THR A 176 4.36 14.74 13.40
N TRP A 177 5.18 15.01 14.42
CA TRP A 177 5.97 14.03 15.15
C TRP A 177 5.17 13.46 16.34
N PRO A 178 4.90 12.14 16.41
CA PRO A 178 3.94 11.59 17.37
C PRO A 178 4.57 11.04 18.65
N PHE A 179 5.83 11.37 18.93
CA PHE A 179 6.55 10.85 20.09
C PHE A 179 6.84 11.99 21.07
N ASP A 180 6.13 12.01 22.20
CA ASP A 180 6.23 13.09 23.19
C ASP A 180 7.57 13.08 23.95
N TYR A 181 8.15 11.89 24.14
CA TYR A 181 9.34 11.68 24.97
C TYR A 181 10.65 11.65 24.19
N ILE A 182 10.59 11.82 22.87
CA ILE A 182 11.75 11.73 21.98
C ILE A 182 11.72 12.93 21.05
N GLN A 183 12.78 13.74 21.05
CA GLN A 183 12.86 14.88 20.16
C GLN A 183 13.17 14.43 18.73
N GLU A 184 12.39 14.91 17.75
CA GLU A 184 12.61 14.56 16.34
C GLU A 184 14.02 14.94 15.87
N THR A 185 14.56 16.05 16.36
CA THR A 185 15.90 16.54 15.99
C THR A 185 17.02 15.59 16.41
N GLU A 186 16.91 14.95 17.58
CA GLU A 186 17.87 13.96 18.06
C GLU A 186 17.83 12.69 17.18
N VAL A 187 16.62 12.25 16.85
CA VAL A 187 16.40 11.11 15.94
C VAL A 187 16.92 11.43 14.54
N ALA A 188 16.67 12.64 14.04
CA ALA A 188 17.13 13.07 12.72
C ALA A 188 18.67 13.04 12.60
N GLN A 189 19.40 13.48 13.63
CA GLN A 189 20.86 13.40 13.65
C GLN A 189 21.36 11.95 13.61
N THR A 190 20.70 11.06 14.35
CA THR A 190 21.00 9.62 14.34
C THR A 190 20.77 9.03 12.95
N VAL A 191 19.62 9.31 12.35
CA VAL A 191 19.26 8.82 11.01
C VAL A 191 20.23 9.37 9.96
N GLN A 192 20.65 10.63 10.05
CA GLN A 192 21.62 11.20 9.12
C GLN A 192 22.96 10.44 9.13
N LYS A 193 23.43 10.01 10.32
CA LYS A 193 24.64 9.19 10.44
C LYS A 193 24.43 7.80 9.84
N MET A 194 23.26 7.19 10.02
CA MET A 194 22.91 5.93 9.35
C MET A 194 22.94 6.09 7.82
N MET A 195 22.35 7.15 7.27
CA MET A 195 22.39 7.40 5.82
C MET A 195 23.83 7.57 5.30
N ALA A 196 24.66 8.29 6.06
CA ALA A 196 26.07 8.47 5.73
C ALA A 196 26.86 7.15 5.78
N PHE A 197 26.61 6.30 6.79
CA PHE A 197 27.24 4.98 6.92
C PHE A 197 26.94 4.09 5.70
N PHE A 198 25.68 4.07 5.26
CA PHE A 198 25.28 3.31 4.06
C PHE A 198 25.65 4.03 2.74
N ASN A 199 26.21 5.24 2.80
CA ASN A 199 26.51 6.09 1.64
C ASN A 199 25.30 6.31 0.72
N VAL A 200 24.13 6.63 1.28
CA VAL A 200 22.89 6.82 0.51
C VAL A 200 22.29 8.21 0.68
N GLU A 201 21.75 8.73 -0.42
CA GLU A 201 20.89 9.92 -0.44
C GLU A 201 19.46 9.49 -0.79
N VAL A 202 18.56 9.59 0.19
CA VAL A 202 17.18 9.14 0.05
C VAL A 202 16.19 10.29 0.18
N ALA A 203 15.00 10.13 -0.39
CA ALA A 203 13.93 11.11 -0.25
C ALA A 203 13.50 11.27 1.22
N GLU A 204 12.99 12.45 1.59
CA GLU A 204 12.53 12.74 2.97
C GLU A 204 11.46 11.75 3.45
N THR A 205 10.67 11.17 2.54
CA THR A 205 9.72 10.11 2.88
C THR A 205 10.43 8.88 3.43
N VAL A 206 11.59 8.48 2.89
CA VAL A 206 12.40 7.38 3.39
C VAL A 206 13.05 7.75 4.72
N THR A 207 13.65 8.94 4.81
CA THR A 207 14.21 9.46 6.06
C THR A 207 13.19 9.43 7.18
N ARG A 208 11.95 9.88 6.92
CA ARG A 208 10.84 9.82 7.88
C ARG A 208 10.53 8.39 8.32
N ARG A 209 10.53 7.41 7.42
CA ARG A 209 10.32 6.00 7.78
C ARG A 209 11.36 5.50 8.77
N VAL A 210 12.64 5.82 8.53
CA VAL A 210 13.73 5.45 9.44
C VAL A 210 13.62 6.18 10.78
N LYS A 211 13.29 7.48 10.78
CA LYS A 211 13.06 8.25 12.01
C LYS A 211 11.99 7.58 12.89
N TYR A 212 10.85 7.20 12.30
CA TYR A 212 9.78 6.51 13.02
C TYR A 212 10.26 5.16 13.58
N MET A 213 10.96 4.36 12.78
CA MET A 213 11.44 3.06 13.25
C MET A 213 12.44 3.17 14.41
N VAL A 214 13.35 4.16 14.35
CA VAL A 214 14.29 4.48 15.44
C VAL A 214 13.54 4.91 16.70
N ALA A 215 12.58 5.83 16.59
CA ALA A 215 11.80 6.31 17.72
C ALA A 215 10.97 5.19 18.37
N ILE A 216 10.27 4.38 17.57
CA ILE A 216 9.49 3.23 18.03
C ILE A 216 10.40 2.24 18.77
N SER A 217 11.56 1.92 18.19
CA SER A 217 12.51 0.99 18.81
C SER A 217 12.95 1.47 20.19
N LYS A 218 13.25 2.76 20.33
CA LYS A 218 13.56 3.36 21.64
C LYS A 218 12.40 3.23 22.62
N VAL A 219 11.20 3.65 22.22
CA VAL A 219 10.03 3.65 23.12
C VAL A 219 9.78 2.24 23.65
N ARG A 220 9.85 1.24 22.77
CA ARG A 220 9.64 -0.17 23.13
C ARG A 220 10.72 -0.70 24.08
N SER A 221 11.98 -0.38 23.81
CA SER A 221 13.11 -0.71 24.68
C SER A 221 12.96 -0.08 26.07
N ALA A 222 12.55 1.19 26.16
CA ALA A 222 12.26 1.86 27.43
C ALA A 222 11.10 1.22 28.22
N GLN A 223 10.19 0.49 27.55
CA GLN A 223 9.13 -0.29 28.18
C GLN A 223 9.60 -1.68 28.66
N GLY A 224 10.88 -2.03 28.46
CA GLY A 224 11.47 -3.33 28.75
C GLY A 224 11.27 -4.38 27.65
N ALA A 225 10.85 -3.96 26.44
CA ALA A 225 10.59 -4.82 25.29
C ALA A 225 11.69 -4.64 24.23
N GLU A 226 12.80 -5.33 24.44
CA GLU A 226 13.92 -5.32 23.49
C GLU A 226 13.69 -6.31 22.35
N TYR A 227 14.16 -5.93 21.16
CA TYR A 227 14.26 -6.86 20.04
C TYR A 227 15.29 -7.96 20.35
N ARG A 228 15.01 -9.17 19.92
CA ARG A 228 15.95 -10.29 19.99
C ARG A 228 15.94 -10.99 18.63
N PRO A 229 17.09 -11.04 17.93
CA PRO A 229 17.18 -11.81 16.70
C PRO A 229 16.81 -13.28 16.94
N SER A 230 16.21 -13.94 15.94
CA SER A 230 16.06 -15.39 15.94
C SER A 230 17.43 -16.07 15.82
N ALA A 231 17.51 -17.37 16.12
CA ALA A 231 18.75 -18.13 15.94
C ALA A 231 19.26 -18.06 14.49
N GLU A 232 18.36 -18.06 13.50
CA GLU A 232 18.71 -17.89 12.09
C GLU A 232 19.27 -16.48 11.81
N GLN A 233 18.61 -15.44 12.32
CA GLN A 233 19.09 -14.07 12.15
C GLN A 233 20.43 -13.83 12.85
N GLU A 234 20.71 -14.50 13.98
CA GLU A 234 22.02 -14.43 14.63
C GLU A 234 23.14 -14.92 13.69
N THR A 235 22.88 -15.95 12.86
CA THR A 235 23.85 -16.42 11.86
C THR A 235 24.22 -15.36 10.83
N TYR A 236 23.30 -14.43 10.53
CA TYR A 236 23.54 -13.33 9.58
C TYR A 236 24.42 -12.21 10.16
N LEU A 237 24.57 -12.20 11.49
CA LEU A 237 25.27 -11.17 12.25
C LEU A 237 26.65 -11.66 12.72
N GLU A 238 26.81 -12.96 12.97
CA GLU A 238 28.04 -13.55 13.47
C GLU A 238 29.17 -13.42 12.45
N GLY A 239 30.24 -12.69 12.80
CA GLY A 239 31.36 -12.43 11.88
C GLY A 239 31.06 -11.42 10.76
N ASN A 240 29.85 -10.85 10.71
CA ASN A 240 29.47 -9.85 9.73
C ASN A 240 30.19 -8.51 10.00
N LYS A 241 31.21 -8.21 9.19
CA LYS A 241 32.04 -7.00 9.34
C LYS A 241 31.26 -5.70 9.13
N HIS A 242 30.34 -5.67 8.16
CA HIS A 242 29.52 -4.49 7.89
C HIS A 242 28.59 -4.18 9.07
N TYR A 243 27.94 -5.22 9.61
CA TYR A 243 27.13 -5.10 10.82
C TYR A 243 27.96 -4.66 12.05
N GLN A 244 29.15 -5.23 12.26
CA GLN A 244 30.02 -4.84 13.37
C GLN A 244 30.43 -3.38 13.28
N ALA A 245 30.84 -2.92 12.09
CA ALA A 245 31.17 -1.52 11.84
C ALA A 245 29.96 -0.61 12.09
N PHE A 246 28.77 -1.02 11.65
CA PHE A 246 27.53 -0.28 11.91
C PHE A 246 27.27 -0.13 13.42
N ILE A 247 27.35 -1.23 14.18
CA ILE A 247 27.12 -1.19 15.63
C ILE A 247 28.17 -0.32 16.33
N GLU A 248 29.44 -0.45 15.96
CA GLU A 248 30.53 0.34 16.55
C GLU A 248 30.32 1.84 16.29
N GLU A 249 30.09 2.23 15.03
CA GLU A 249 29.89 3.62 14.67
C GLU A 249 28.63 4.21 15.30
N MET A 250 27.50 3.49 15.26
CA MET A 250 26.25 3.97 15.84
C MET A 250 26.33 4.04 17.37
N THR A 251 26.98 3.10 18.05
CA THR A 251 27.12 3.15 19.52
C THR A 251 28.04 4.30 19.95
N ALA A 252 29.10 4.57 19.18
CA ALA A 252 30.01 5.69 19.47
C ALA A 252 29.36 7.05 19.24
N THR A 253 28.41 7.14 18.30
CA THR A 253 27.86 8.41 17.84
C THR A 253 26.42 8.67 18.27
N THR A 254 25.72 7.65 18.76
CA THR A 254 24.32 7.72 19.19
C THR A 254 24.19 7.06 20.57
N LEU A 255 24.04 7.88 21.61
CA LEU A 255 23.86 7.39 22.99
C LEU A 255 22.43 6.88 23.25
N PHE A 256 21.61 6.82 22.21
CA PHE A 256 20.17 6.73 22.34
C PHE A 256 19.63 5.30 22.23
N LEU A 257 20.21 4.45 21.38
CA LEU A 257 19.74 3.06 21.19
C LEU A 257 20.70 2.06 21.83
N ASN A 258 20.17 0.97 22.36
CA ASN A 258 20.99 -0.17 22.77
C ASN A 258 21.39 -1.02 21.55
N LYS A 259 22.30 -1.98 21.73
CA LYS A 259 22.76 -2.87 20.65
C LYS A 259 21.61 -3.58 19.95
N ASN A 260 20.67 -4.14 20.70
CA ASN A 260 19.54 -4.91 20.17
C ASN A 260 18.61 -4.04 19.29
N ASP A 261 18.36 -2.80 19.69
CA ASP A 261 17.58 -1.85 18.90
C ASP A 261 18.32 -1.40 17.64
N LEU A 262 19.64 -1.20 17.73
CA LEU A 262 20.48 -0.97 16.55
C LEU A 262 20.47 -2.16 15.61
N THR A 263 20.51 -3.40 16.12
CA THR A 263 20.38 -4.62 15.32
C THR A 263 19.04 -4.66 14.58
N PHE A 264 17.95 -4.33 15.26
CA PHE A 264 16.64 -4.28 14.62
C PHE A 264 16.59 -3.21 13.52
N VAL A 265 17.08 -2.01 13.81
CA VAL A 265 17.14 -0.92 12.83
C VAL A 265 18.04 -1.32 11.65
N TYR A 266 19.15 -2.00 11.89
CA TYR A 266 20.02 -2.52 10.84
C TYR A 266 19.26 -3.46 9.88
N PHE A 267 18.56 -4.47 10.41
CA PHE A 267 17.72 -5.34 9.58
C PHE A 267 16.61 -4.58 8.86
N PHE A 268 15.99 -3.58 9.50
CA PHE A 268 15.02 -2.72 8.84
C PHE A 268 15.63 -1.97 7.65
N LEU A 269 16.85 -1.45 7.78
CA LEU A 269 17.54 -0.77 6.68
C LEU A 269 17.85 -1.75 5.53
N LEU A 270 18.34 -2.96 5.85
CA LEU A 270 18.58 -4.02 4.85
C LEU A 270 17.30 -4.51 4.16
N ALA A 271 16.16 -4.48 4.86
CA ALA A 271 14.85 -4.80 4.29
C ALA A 271 14.29 -3.70 3.36
N ASN A 272 15.07 -2.66 3.05
CA ASN A 272 14.70 -1.60 2.12
C ASN A 272 15.77 -1.47 1.02
N ASP A 273 15.37 -1.69 -0.24
CA ASP A 273 16.23 -1.69 -1.42
C ASP A 273 16.95 -0.36 -1.67
N GLN A 274 16.43 0.76 -1.12
CA GLN A 274 17.09 2.07 -1.22
C GLN A 274 18.46 2.13 -0.52
N PHE A 275 18.77 1.19 0.38
CA PHE A 275 20.05 1.12 1.09
C PHE A 275 21.16 0.36 0.33
N TYR A 276 20.88 -0.04 -0.92
CA TYR A 276 21.81 -0.72 -1.82
C TYR A 276 22.17 0.15 -3.04
N GLN A 277 21.93 1.47 -2.99
CA GLN A 277 22.20 2.37 -4.11
C GLN A 277 23.70 2.54 -4.39
N ASP A 278 24.53 2.54 -3.35
CA ASP A 278 25.98 2.52 -3.49
C ASP A 278 26.47 1.08 -3.70
N GLU A 279 27.21 0.87 -4.79
CA GLU A 279 27.66 -0.46 -5.19
C GLU A 279 28.67 -1.06 -4.19
N ALA A 280 29.58 -0.25 -3.64
CA ALA A 280 30.58 -0.74 -2.69
C ALA A 280 29.93 -1.13 -1.35
N THR A 281 28.99 -0.32 -0.87
CA THR A 281 28.17 -0.65 0.31
C THR A 281 27.35 -1.91 0.06
N ALA A 282 26.66 -2.00 -1.10
CA ALA A 282 25.85 -3.17 -1.42
C ALA A 282 26.68 -4.47 -1.47
N GLN A 283 27.87 -4.42 -2.07
CA GLN A 283 28.82 -5.54 -2.06
C GLN A 283 29.29 -5.88 -0.64
N ALA A 284 29.62 -4.89 0.19
CA ALA A 284 30.04 -5.12 1.57
C ALA A 284 28.95 -5.74 2.44
N ILE A 285 27.68 -5.34 2.23
CA ILE A 285 26.52 -5.95 2.90
C ILE A 285 26.41 -7.42 2.47
N LEU A 286 26.36 -7.68 1.16
CA LEU A 286 26.02 -8.99 0.61
C LEU A 286 27.15 -10.01 0.74
N ALA A 287 28.42 -9.59 0.76
CA ALA A 287 29.57 -10.48 0.84
C ALA A 287 29.46 -11.47 2.02
N HIS A 288 29.02 -11.01 3.19
CA HIS A 288 28.85 -11.90 4.33
C HIS A 288 27.71 -12.90 4.14
N PHE A 289 26.59 -12.49 3.55
CA PHE A 289 25.46 -13.39 3.28
C PHE A 289 25.81 -14.44 2.21
N ASP A 290 26.67 -14.10 1.27
CA ASP A 290 27.23 -15.01 0.28
C ASP A 290 28.20 -16.01 0.92
N GLU A 291 29.22 -15.50 1.65
CA GLU A 291 30.25 -16.32 2.32
C GLU A 291 29.67 -17.30 3.34
N SER A 292 28.58 -16.93 4.02
CA SER A 292 27.88 -17.77 5.01
C SER A 292 26.84 -18.69 4.39
N GLU A 293 26.63 -18.63 3.07
CA GLU A 293 25.54 -19.31 2.36
C GLU A 293 24.17 -19.07 3.04
N ALA A 294 23.93 -17.84 3.48
CA ALA A 294 22.75 -17.48 4.25
C ALA A 294 21.47 -17.89 3.48
N PRO A 295 20.50 -18.60 4.11
CA PRO A 295 19.30 -19.09 3.43
C PRO A 295 18.58 -18.00 2.63
N VAL A 296 18.38 -16.82 3.21
CA VAL A 296 17.72 -15.68 2.52
C VAL A 296 18.46 -15.26 1.24
N TYR A 297 19.79 -15.32 1.21
CA TYR A 297 20.60 -14.96 0.04
C TYR A 297 20.50 -16.01 -1.05
N MET A 298 20.61 -17.29 -0.68
CA MET A 298 20.48 -18.42 -1.60
C MET A 298 19.09 -18.48 -2.23
N LEU A 299 18.04 -18.28 -1.44
CA LEU A 299 16.66 -18.20 -1.91
C LEU A 299 16.46 -17.01 -2.88
N THR A 300 17.11 -15.88 -2.60
CA THR A 300 17.02 -14.70 -3.49
C THR A 300 17.58 -14.99 -4.87
N HIS A 301 18.73 -15.68 -4.97
CA HIS A 301 19.29 -16.10 -6.26
C HIS A 301 18.37 -17.05 -7.01
N LEU A 302 17.82 -18.04 -6.31
CA LEU A 302 16.88 -19.01 -6.88
C LEU A 302 15.62 -18.32 -7.42
N VAL A 303 15.04 -17.39 -6.66
CA VAL A 303 13.87 -16.59 -7.09
C VAL A 303 14.23 -15.66 -8.25
N GLN A 304 15.38 -15.00 -8.21
CA GLN A 304 15.82 -14.14 -9.30
C GLN A 304 15.93 -14.95 -10.59
N HIS A 305 16.53 -16.14 -10.54
CA HIS A 305 16.62 -17.01 -11.71
C HIS A 305 15.23 -17.38 -12.23
N PHE A 306 14.35 -17.87 -11.36
CA PHE A 306 12.97 -18.20 -11.68
C PHE A 306 12.21 -17.04 -12.36
N LEU A 307 12.32 -15.81 -11.86
CA LEU A 307 11.62 -14.66 -12.44
C LEU A 307 12.25 -14.17 -13.75
N LEU A 308 13.58 -14.26 -13.88
CA LEU A 308 14.28 -13.78 -15.08
C LEU A 308 14.15 -14.75 -16.27
N GLU A 309 13.79 -16.02 -16.06
CA GLU A 309 13.41 -16.93 -17.15
C GLU A 309 12.15 -16.44 -17.89
N GLU A 310 11.25 -15.76 -17.18
CA GLU A 310 10.01 -15.19 -17.72
C GLU A 310 10.21 -13.84 -18.43
N ILE A 311 11.40 -13.25 -18.36
CA ILE A 311 11.70 -11.91 -18.89
C ILE A 311 12.68 -12.02 -20.05
N HIS A 312 12.33 -11.43 -21.19
CA HIS A 312 13.30 -11.21 -22.26
C HIS A 312 14.33 -10.16 -21.86
N MET A 313 15.53 -10.61 -21.46
CA MET A 313 16.60 -9.74 -20.99
C MET A 313 17.20 -8.89 -22.11
N THR A 314 16.79 -7.62 -22.17
CA THR A 314 17.41 -6.62 -23.03
C THR A 314 18.73 -6.12 -22.43
N PRO A 315 19.64 -5.54 -23.23
CA PRO A 315 20.88 -4.94 -22.72
C PRO A 315 20.66 -3.85 -21.66
N GLN A 316 19.50 -3.18 -21.68
CA GLN A 316 19.12 -2.20 -20.67
C GLN A 316 18.71 -2.87 -19.35
N LEU A 317 17.99 -3.99 -19.42
CA LEU A 317 17.61 -4.77 -18.24
C LEU A 317 18.82 -5.44 -17.57
N GLU A 318 19.81 -5.88 -18.36
CA GLU A 318 21.06 -6.45 -17.81
C GLU A 318 21.81 -5.47 -16.92
N LYS A 319 21.80 -4.17 -17.27
CA LYS A 319 22.44 -3.13 -16.44
C LYS A 319 21.80 -2.96 -15.06
N ILE A 320 20.52 -3.32 -14.93
CA ILE A 320 19.78 -3.21 -13.67
C ILE A 320 19.61 -4.56 -12.95
N ARG A 321 20.25 -5.64 -13.44
CA ARG A 321 20.18 -6.96 -12.82
C ARG A 321 20.60 -6.97 -11.34
N PRO A 322 21.67 -6.24 -10.91
CA PRO A 322 21.98 -6.12 -9.48
C PRO A 322 20.86 -5.48 -8.67
N GLN A 323 20.20 -4.45 -9.21
CA GLN A 323 19.09 -3.76 -8.54
C GLN A 323 17.86 -4.66 -8.40
N ILE A 324 17.61 -5.53 -9.39
CA ILE A 324 16.57 -6.58 -9.27
C ILE A 324 16.92 -7.51 -8.09
N PHE A 325 18.19 -7.93 -7.98
CA PHE A 325 18.63 -8.76 -6.85
C PHE A 325 18.44 -8.03 -5.51
N TYR A 326 18.88 -6.77 -5.39
CA TYR A 326 18.75 -5.99 -4.16
C TYR A 326 17.28 -5.81 -3.75
N TYR A 327 16.40 -5.56 -4.71
CA TYR A 327 14.97 -5.48 -4.49
C TYR A 327 14.39 -6.79 -3.95
N LEU A 328 14.78 -7.93 -4.54
CA LEU A 328 14.33 -9.25 -4.09
C LEU A 328 14.93 -9.61 -2.72
N PHE A 329 16.21 -9.36 -2.50
CA PHE A 329 16.89 -9.61 -1.23
C PHE A 329 16.24 -8.83 -0.08
N ALA A 330 16.03 -7.52 -0.27
CA ALA A 330 15.33 -6.67 0.68
C ALA A 330 13.89 -7.16 0.92
N THR A 331 13.21 -7.64 -0.12
CA THR A 331 11.86 -8.22 -0.02
C THR A 331 11.86 -9.51 0.82
N HIS A 332 12.84 -10.39 0.64
CA HIS A 332 12.92 -11.64 1.40
C HIS A 332 13.30 -11.40 2.86
N LEU A 333 14.27 -10.52 3.13
CA LEU A 333 14.59 -10.08 4.49
C LEU A 333 13.37 -9.44 5.17
N PHE A 334 12.59 -8.64 4.44
CA PHE A 334 11.35 -8.07 4.96
C PHE A 334 10.34 -9.17 5.33
N ALA A 335 10.14 -10.15 4.45
CA ALA A 335 9.20 -11.25 4.66
C ALA A 335 9.62 -12.12 5.87
N GLU A 336 10.92 -12.35 6.05
CA GLU A 336 11.46 -13.09 7.19
C GLU A 336 11.30 -12.30 8.50
N LEU A 337 11.60 -11.00 8.48
CA LEU A 337 11.55 -10.15 9.67
C LEU A 337 10.12 -9.90 10.19
N TYR A 338 9.13 -9.85 9.29
CA TYR A 338 7.78 -9.41 9.60
C TYR A 338 6.66 -10.43 9.31
N TYR A 339 7.00 -11.65 8.88
CA TYR A 339 6.10 -12.74 8.44
C TYR A 339 4.65 -12.30 8.19
N VAL A 340 4.43 -11.76 6.99
CA VAL A 340 3.19 -11.08 6.63
C VAL A 340 2.14 -12.08 6.15
N GLN A 341 1.57 -12.90 7.04
CA GLN A 341 0.40 -13.70 6.63
C GLN A 341 -0.85 -12.85 6.33
N ASN A 342 -0.86 -11.57 6.73
CA ASN A 342 -1.98 -10.66 6.50
C ASN A 342 -1.54 -9.40 5.74
N VAL A 343 -1.58 -9.47 4.41
CA VAL A 343 -1.26 -8.35 3.49
C VAL A 343 -2.28 -7.22 3.54
N LYS A 344 -3.38 -7.36 4.29
CA LYS A 344 -4.35 -6.27 4.53
C LYS A 344 -3.70 -4.99 5.07
N MET A 345 -2.58 -5.12 5.78
CA MET A 345 -1.80 -3.97 6.26
C MET A 345 -1.02 -3.23 5.14
N TYR A 346 -0.85 -3.88 3.98
CA TYR A 346 -0.02 -3.44 2.86
C TYR A 346 -0.85 -3.20 1.58
N ASN A 347 -1.53 -2.04 1.59
CA ASN A 347 -1.59 -1.11 0.46
C ASN A 347 -2.81 -1.17 -0.49
N VAL A 348 -3.34 0.03 -0.82
CA VAL A 348 -4.30 0.30 -1.92
C VAL A 348 -3.72 -0.08 -3.29
N PHE A 349 -2.39 -0.08 -3.40
CA PHE A 349 -1.68 -0.56 -4.57
C PHE A 349 -1.95 -2.04 -4.85
N TRP A 350 -2.08 -2.89 -3.81
CA TRP A 350 -2.39 -4.30 -3.98
C TRP A 350 -3.73 -4.50 -4.66
N ASN A 351 -4.79 -3.82 -4.20
CA ASN A 351 -6.12 -3.95 -4.78
C ASN A 351 -6.12 -3.59 -6.28
N LYS A 352 -5.42 -2.52 -6.66
CA LYS A 352 -5.29 -2.15 -8.08
C LYS A 352 -4.50 -3.16 -8.90
N VAL A 353 -3.42 -3.72 -8.35
CA VAL A 353 -2.64 -4.76 -9.04
C VAL A 353 -3.47 -6.04 -9.16
N LYS A 354 -4.18 -6.44 -8.10
CA LYS A 354 -5.07 -7.60 -8.08
C LYS A 354 -6.23 -7.46 -9.06
N GLU A 355 -6.82 -6.28 -9.15
CA GLU A 355 -7.89 -6.00 -10.12
C GLU A 355 -7.38 -6.03 -11.56
N LYS A 356 -6.15 -5.56 -11.79
CA LYS A 356 -5.58 -5.41 -13.13
C LYS A 356 -4.87 -6.66 -13.65
N TYR A 357 -4.25 -7.44 -12.75
CA TYR A 357 -3.42 -8.59 -13.09
C TYR A 357 -3.78 -9.87 -12.31
N PRO A 358 -5.06 -10.29 -12.27
CA PRO A 358 -5.48 -11.46 -11.50
C PRO A 358 -4.84 -12.77 -11.99
N VAL A 359 -4.66 -12.95 -13.30
CA VAL A 359 -4.07 -14.18 -13.86
C VAL A 359 -2.60 -14.28 -13.47
N LEU A 360 -1.84 -13.20 -13.65
CA LEU A 360 -0.43 -13.15 -13.25
C LEU A 360 -0.23 -13.47 -11.76
N LEU A 361 -1.09 -12.95 -10.88
CA LEU A 361 -0.97 -13.21 -9.44
C LEU A 361 -1.25 -14.67 -9.10
N GLU A 362 -2.18 -15.32 -9.81
CA GLU A 362 -2.44 -16.75 -9.65
C GLU A 362 -1.26 -17.59 -10.17
N GLU A 363 -0.68 -17.25 -11.32
CA GLU A 363 0.55 -17.87 -11.83
C GLU A 363 1.70 -17.77 -10.82
N LEU A 364 1.91 -16.58 -10.26
CA LEU A 364 2.94 -16.35 -9.23
C LEU A 364 2.64 -17.14 -7.94
N SER A 365 1.38 -17.23 -7.53
CA SER A 365 0.95 -18.04 -6.38
C SER A 365 1.28 -19.54 -6.59
N GLN A 366 1.07 -20.04 -7.81
CA GLN A 366 1.43 -21.41 -8.19
C GLN A 366 2.95 -21.61 -8.25
N GLY A 367 3.70 -20.66 -8.82
CA GLY A 367 5.16 -20.65 -8.80
C GLY A 367 5.70 -20.68 -7.36
N LEU A 368 5.13 -19.89 -6.46
CA LEU A 368 5.48 -19.88 -5.03
C LEU A 368 5.21 -21.23 -4.35
N ASN A 369 4.16 -21.97 -4.73
CA ASN A 369 3.96 -23.35 -4.26
C ASN A 369 5.10 -24.26 -4.69
N GLN A 370 5.53 -24.17 -5.95
CA GLN A 370 6.63 -24.99 -6.47
C GLN A 370 7.94 -24.67 -5.74
N LEU A 371 8.21 -23.38 -5.50
CA LEU A 371 9.37 -22.95 -4.73
C LEU A 371 9.32 -23.46 -3.28
N TYR A 372 8.14 -23.45 -2.65
CA TYR A 372 7.93 -24.05 -1.34
C TYR A 372 8.19 -25.56 -1.34
N GLU A 373 7.64 -26.30 -2.30
CA GLU A 373 7.83 -27.75 -2.44
C GLU A 373 9.31 -28.13 -2.68
N GLN A 374 10.04 -27.32 -3.44
CA GLN A 374 11.46 -27.54 -3.73
C GLN A 374 12.37 -27.25 -2.54
N THR A 375 12.08 -26.19 -1.78
CA THR A 375 13.00 -25.67 -0.74
C THR A 375 12.59 -26.03 0.68
N GLY A 376 11.30 -26.33 0.91
CA GLY A 376 10.71 -26.45 2.24
C GLY A 376 10.72 -25.16 3.06
N ASN A 377 11.01 -24.00 2.45
CA ASN A 377 11.17 -22.76 3.20
C ASN A 377 9.84 -22.01 3.38
N GLU A 378 9.47 -21.78 4.64
CA GLU A 378 8.22 -21.13 5.07
C GLU A 378 8.02 -19.72 4.49
N LEU A 379 9.08 -19.03 4.03
CA LEU A 379 8.98 -17.73 3.37
C LEU A 379 7.97 -17.76 2.21
N PHE A 380 7.96 -18.84 1.42
CA PHE A 380 7.08 -18.97 0.25
C PHE A 380 5.60 -19.20 0.58
N THR A 381 5.27 -19.42 1.86
CA THR A 381 3.87 -19.42 2.31
C THR A 381 3.27 -18.01 2.34
N ASN A 382 4.11 -16.97 2.33
CA ASN A 382 3.69 -15.57 2.28
C ASN A 382 3.32 -15.12 0.84
N LYS A 383 2.34 -15.81 0.25
CA LYS A 383 2.06 -15.72 -1.19
C LYS A 383 1.59 -14.35 -1.64
N GLU A 384 0.66 -13.76 -0.90
CA GLU A 384 0.08 -12.46 -1.26
C GLU A 384 1.15 -11.37 -1.32
N PHE A 385 2.05 -11.33 -0.34
CA PHE A 385 3.12 -10.33 -0.29
C PHE A 385 4.15 -10.56 -1.39
N LEU A 386 4.62 -11.80 -1.52
CA LEU A 386 5.69 -12.13 -2.47
C LEU A 386 5.20 -12.01 -3.92
N ALA A 387 3.98 -12.47 -4.23
CA ALA A 387 3.40 -12.32 -5.57
C ALA A 387 3.31 -10.83 -5.97
N LEU A 388 2.90 -9.94 -5.05
CA LEU A 388 2.93 -8.50 -5.32
C LEU A 388 4.32 -8.01 -5.66
N ARG A 389 5.31 -8.38 -4.85
CA ARG A 389 6.67 -7.89 -5.01
C ARG A 389 7.30 -8.43 -6.28
N TYR A 390 7.08 -9.70 -6.60
CA TYR A 390 7.58 -10.36 -7.81
C TYR A 390 6.90 -9.81 -9.07
N SER A 391 5.61 -9.46 -9.01
CA SER A 391 4.93 -8.81 -10.14
C SER A 391 5.61 -7.49 -10.55
N SER A 392 6.21 -6.76 -9.60
CA SER A 392 6.97 -5.54 -9.90
C SER A 392 8.25 -5.83 -10.71
N VAL A 393 8.88 -6.98 -10.48
CA VAL A 393 10.04 -7.42 -11.28
C VAL A 393 9.58 -7.85 -12.67
N LEU A 394 8.52 -8.65 -12.77
CA LEU A 394 7.98 -9.08 -14.06
C LEU A 394 7.43 -7.91 -14.90
N ALA A 395 7.02 -6.80 -14.26
CA ALA A 395 6.60 -5.58 -14.95
C ALA A 395 7.69 -4.94 -15.83
N LEU A 396 8.96 -5.29 -15.60
CA LEU A 396 10.08 -4.87 -16.45
C LEU A 396 10.00 -5.45 -17.87
N SER A 397 9.24 -6.53 -18.10
CA SER A 397 9.07 -7.17 -19.41
C SER A 397 8.12 -6.44 -20.38
N ASN A 398 7.44 -5.37 -19.95
CA ASN A 398 6.39 -4.62 -20.68
C ASN A 398 5.16 -5.42 -21.16
N ASP A 399 5.19 -6.75 -21.18
CA ASP A 399 4.15 -7.60 -21.77
C ASP A 399 3.19 -8.24 -20.74
N LEU A 400 3.27 -7.83 -19.47
CA LEU A 400 2.43 -8.40 -18.39
C LEU A 400 0.95 -8.43 -18.72
N ILE A 401 0.44 -7.35 -19.31
CA ILE A 401 -0.98 -7.22 -19.56
C ILE A 401 -1.49 -8.25 -20.57
N HIS A 402 -0.63 -8.77 -21.45
CA HIS A 402 -0.98 -9.78 -22.45
C HIS A 402 -1.15 -11.19 -21.88
N ARG A 403 -0.75 -11.42 -20.62
CA ARG A 403 -1.06 -12.65 -19.87
C ARG A 403 -2.50 -12.67 -19.38
N GLU A 404 -3.11 -11.50 -19.24
CA GLU A 404 -4.48 -11.36 -18.72
C GLU A 404 -5.53 -11.72 -19.78
N GLN A 405 -6.76 -11.92 -19.32
CA GLN A 405 -7.87 -12.30 -20.19
C GLN A 405 -8.12 -11.25 -21.28
N LYS A 406 -8.10 -11.69 -22.54
CA LYS A 406 -8.30 -10.85 -23.72
C LYS A 406 -9.70 -10.23 -23.76
N ILE A 407 -9.78 -8.92 -23.93
CA ILE A 407 -10.99 -8.15 -24.23
C ILE A 407 -11.13 -8.06 -25.74
N VAL A 408 -12.26 -8.52 -26.26
CA VAL A 408 -12.50 -8.64 -27.70
C VAL A 408 -13.54 -7.60 -28.12
N LEU A 409 -13.13 -6.62 -28.90
CA LEU A 409 -14.01 -5.59 -29.45
C LEU A 409 -14.37 -5.95 -30.90
N GLY A 410 -15.66 -6.12 -31.20
CA GLY A 410 -16.11 -6.37 -32.57
C GLY A 410 -16.29 -5.05 -33.33
N LEU A 411 -15.60 -4.85 -34.46
CA LEU A 411 -15.76 -3.68 -35.33
C LEU A 411 -16.62 -4.04 -36.55
N LYS A 412 -17.78 -3.39 -36.66
CA LYS A 412 -18.66 -3.49 -37.82
C LYS A 412 -18.93 -2.10 -38.39
N SER A 413 -18.52 -1.89 -39.64
CA SER A 413 -18.48 -0.58 -40.23
C SER A 413 -18.77 -0.61 -41.73
N GLY A 414 -19.41 0.45 -42.23
CA GLY A 414 -19.52 0.72 -43.67
C GLY A 414 -18.29 1.40 -44.29
N LEU A 415 -17.19 1.56 -43.53
CA LEU A 415 -15.96 2.19 -44.03
C LEU A 415 -15.22 1.30 -45.04
N PRO A 416 -14.41 1.89 -45.95
CA PRO A 416 -13.46 1.13 -46.76
C PRO A 416 -12.51 0.28 -45.91
N VAL A 417 -12.12 -0.90 -46.40
CA VAL A 417 -11.29 -1.89 -45.67
C VAL A 417 -10.04 -1.28 -45.04
N LEU A 418 -9.36 -0.37 -45.74
CA LEU A 418 -8.15 0.28 -45.24
C LEU A 418 -8.44 1.28 -44.11
N GLU A 419 -9.57 1.99 -44.17
CA GLU A 419 -10.00 2.91 -43.12
C GLU A 419 -10.46 2.17 -41.87
N GLU A 420 -11.16 1.04 -42.06
CA GLU A 420 -11.54 0.14 -40.97
C GLU A 420 -10.31 -0.45 -40.27
N GLU A 421 -9.29 -0.87 -41.04
CA GLU A 421 -8.00 -1.33 -40.47
C GLU A 421 -7.30 -0.22 -39.69
N ARG A 422 -7.32 1.02 -40.20
CA ARG A 422 -6.76 2.18 -39.49
C ARG A 422 -7.47 2.39 -38.15
N VAL A 423 -8.80 2.29 -38.10
CA VAL A 423 -9.57 2.40 -36.85
C VAL A 423 -9.19 1.30 -35.86
N LYS A 424 -9.14 0.04 -36.32
CA LYS A 424 -8.70 -1.11 -35.53
C LYS A 424 -7.32 -0.85 -34.90
N LEU A 425 -6.32 -0.56 -35.72
CA LEU A 425 -4.95 -0.31 -35.26
C LEU A 425 -4.87 0.90 -34.33
N SER A 426 -5.69 1.93 -34.55
CA SER A 426 -5.72 3.12 -33.71
C SER A 426 -6.23 2.80 -32.30
N ILE A 427 -7.27 1.97 -32.19
CA ILE A 427 -7.81 1.51 -30.90
C ILE A 427 -6.79 0.60 -30.21
N GLU A 428 -6.29 -0.42 -30.90
CA GLU A 428 -5.32 -1.38 -30.34
C GLU A 428 -4.05 -0.66 -29.84
N ASN A 429 -3.46 0.23 -30.64
CA ASN A 429 -2.25 0.94 -30.24
C ASN A 429 -2.46 1.89 -29.06
N ASN A 430 -3.66 2.48 -28.91
CA ASN A 430 -3.98 3.36 -27.79
C ASN A 430 -4.19 2.58 -26.48
N PHE A 431 -4.70 1.34 -26.56
CA PHE A 431 -5.10 0.57 -25.39
C PHE A 431 -4.19 -0.61 -25.02
N ARG A 432 -3.30 -1.06 -25.91
CA ARG A 432 -2.44 -2.26 -25.72
C ARG A 432 -1.58 -2.27 -24.46
N ARG A 433 -1.26 -1.11 -23.87
CA ARG A 433 -0.47 -1.01 -22.62
C ARG A 433 -1.33 -1.13 -21.36
N PHE A 434 -2.64 -0.99 -21.51
CA PHE A 434 -3.59 -0.94 -20.41
C PHE A 434 -4.44 -2.20 -20.32
N TYR A 435 -4.71 -2.85 -21.45
CA TYR A 435 -5.56 -4.04 -21.55
C TYR A 435 -4.99 -5.06 -22.55
N ALA A 436 -5.16 -6.36 -22.27
CA ALA A 436 -5.10 -7.39 -23.30
C ALA A 436 -6.31 -7.19 -24.20
N LEU A 437 -6.12 -6.51 -25.33
CA LEU A 437 -7.23 -6.09 -26.19
C LEU A 437 -6.97 -6.48 -27.63
N GLU A 438 -8.02 -6.94 -28.30
CA GLU A 438 -8.06 -7.16 -29.74
C GLU A 438 -9.32 -6.54 -30.33
N VAL A 439 -9.17 -6.00 -31.54
CA VAL A 439 -10.30 -5.56 -32.34
C VAL A 439 -10.49 -6.54 -33.50
N LEU A 440 -11.60 -7.28 -33.47
CA LEU A 440 -12.01 -8.20 -34.53
C LEU A 440 -12.91 -7.49 -35.53
N ARG A 441 -12.55 -7.48 -36.81
CA ARG A 441 -13.43 -6.98 -37.85
C ARG A 441 -14.50 -8.00 -38.18
N TYR A 442 -15.72 -7.53 -38.44
CA TYR A 442 -16.84 -8.40 -38.80
C TYR A 442 -16.53 -9.30 -40.02
N SER A 443 -15.79 -8.78 -40.99
CA SER A 443 -15.39 -9.49 -42.20
C SER A 443 -14.36 -10.61 -41.97
N GLU A 444 -13.67 -10.59 -40.82
CA GLU A 444 -12.59 -11.53 -40.48
C GLU A 444 -13.01 -12.54 -39.41
N ALA A 445 -14.02 -12.22 -38.60
CA ALA A 445 -14.44 -13.05 -37.48
C ALA A 445 -15.25 -14.27 -37.93
N SER A 446 -14.94 -15.43 -37.35
CA SER A 446 -15.85 -16.57 -37.40
C SER A 446 -17.15 -16.25 -36.64
N LYS A 447 -18.20 -17.03 -36.91
CA LYS A 447 -19.49 -16.86 -36.22
C LYS A 447 -19.37 -17.02 -34.70
N GLU A 448 -18.50 -17.91 -34.24
CA GLU A 448 -18.27 -18.16 -32.81
C GLU A 448 -17.50 -17.01 -32.15
N GLU A 449 -16.44 -16.51 -32.78
CA GLU A 449 -15.69 -15.34 -32.30
C GLU A 449 -16.60 -14.10 -32.22
N TRP A 450 -17.41 -13.87 -33.26
CA TRP A 450 -18.31 -12.72 -33.28
C TRP A 450 -19.40 -12.79 -32.20
N GLN A 451 -19.87 -13.99 -31.83
CA GLN A 451 -20.85 -14.17 -30.76
C GLN A 451 -20.28 -13.93 -29.36
N ASN A 452 -18.96 -14.03 -29.21
CA ASN A 452 -18.27 -13.92 -27.93
C ASN A 452 -17.53 -12.58 -27.75
N ILE A 453 -17.87 -11.55 -28.54
CA ILE A 453 -17.30 -10.21 -28.36
C ILE A 453 -17.83 -9.54 -27.09
N ASP A 454 -17.01 -8.68 -26.48
CA ASP A 454 -17.36 -7.95 -25.26
C ASP A 454 -18.09 -6.63 -25.54
N LEU A 455 -17.79 -6.01 -26.68
CA LEU A 455 -18.31 -4.71 -27.07
C LEU A 455 -18.41 -4.62 -28.59
N LEU A 456 -19.58 -4.22 -29.09
CA LEU A 456 -19.78 -3.94 -30.50
C LEU A 456 -19.47 -2.46 -30.80
N LEU A 457 -18.49 -2.25 -31.67
CA LEU A 457 -18.05 -0.97 -32.20
C LEU A 457 -18.69 -0.74 -33.57
N VAL A 458 -19.41 0.36 -33.73
CA VAL A 458 -20.08 0.72 -35.00
C VAL A 458 -19.77 2.15 -35.43
N THR A 459 -19.70 2.40 -36.74
CA THR A 459 -19.57 3.76 -37.30
C THR A 459 -20.91 4.34 -37.77
N SER A 460 -21.93 3.50 -37.87
CA SER A 460 -23.30 3.87 -38.24
C SER A 460 -24.30 3.10 -37.38
N LEU A 461 -25.42 3.75 -37.05
CA LEU A 461 -26.53 3.09 -36.36
C LEU A 461 -27.19 1.99 -37.21
N ALA A 462 -26.99 2.01 -38.53
CA ALA A 462 -27.47 0.95 -39.42
C ALA A 462 -26.76 -0.39 -39.20
N ASP A 463 -25.55 -0.37 -38.64
CA ASP A 463 -24.73 -1.57 -38.43
C ASP A 463 -24.97 -2.23 -37.06
N VAL A 464 -25.87 -1.66 -36.25
CA VAL A 464 -26.22 -2.19 -34.92
C VAL A 464 -26.92 -3.54 -35.03
N GLU A 465 -26.42 -4.51 -34.27
CA GLU A 465 -27.00 -5.85 -34.16
C GLU A 465 -27.68 -6.05 -32.81
N THR A 466 -28.89 -6.61 -32.82
CA THR A 466 -29.60 -7.03 -31.61
C THR A 466 -29.01 -8.33 -31.08
N GLY A 467 -28.54 -8.35 -29.83
CA GLY A 467 -28.01 -9.56 -29.18
C GLY A 467 -26.64 -9.39 -28.52
N HIS A 468 -25.92 -8.30 -28.81
CA HIS A 468 -24.65 -7.97 -28.16
C HIS A 468 -24.87 -7.18 -26.86
N PRO A 469 -24.04 -7.40 -25.83
CA PRO A 469 -24.29 -6.87 -24.48
C PRO A 469 -24.14 -5.35 -24.38
N GLU A 470 -23.21 -4.74 -25.13
CA GLU A 470 -22.99 -3.30 -25.17
C GLU A 470 -22.58 -2.82 -26.57
N ILE A 471 -22.97 -1.60 -26.94
CA ILE A 471 -22.70 -0.98 -28.25
C ILE A 471 -22.00 0.37 -28.05
N PHE A 472 -21.04 0.70 -28.90
CA PHE A 472 -20.33 1.97 -28.92
C PHE A 472 -20.27 2.57 -30.34
N LEU A 473 -20.84 3.77 -30.49
CA LEU A 473 -20.81 4.52 -31.75
C LEU A 473 -19.51 5.33 -31.86
N LEU A 474 -18.76 5.08 -32.94
CA LEU A 474 -17.48 5.69 -33.28
C LEU A 474 -17.64 6.64 -34.48
N SER A 475 -16.75 7.62 -34.58
CA SER A 475 -16.49 8.31 -35.85
C SER A 475 -15.33 7.63 -36.58
N SER A 476 -15.22 7.88 -37.88
CA SER A 476 -14.11 7.40 -38.72
C SER A 476 -12.74 7.92 -38.28
N GLU A 477 -12.71 9.02 -37.53
CA GLU A 477 -11.55 9.52 -36.80
C GLU A 477 -11.90 9.65 -35.33
N LEU A 478 -11.19 8.92 -34.47
CA LEU A 478 -11.47 8.90 -33.04
C LEU A 478 -10.94 10.17 -32.38
N THR A 479 -11.82 10.90 -31.70
CA THR A 479 -11.44 12.03 -30.85
C THR A 479 -10.96 11.55 -29.48
N PHE A 480 -10.23 12.40 -28.76
CA PHE A 480 -9.84 12.11 -27.36
C PHE A 480 -11.05 11.82 -26.46
N GLU A 481 -12.17 12.52 -26.67
CA GLU A 481 -13.42 12.26 -25.95
C GLU A 481 -13.96 10.85 -26.21
N GLN A 482 -13.91 10.39 -27.47
CA GLN A 482 -14.31 9.01 -27.81
C GLN A 482 -13.39 7.97 -27.20
N TYR A 483 -12.07 8.21 -27.16
CA TYR A 483 -11.15 7.32 -26.43
C TYR A 483 -11.48 7.26 -24.95
N ASN A 484 -11.79 8.38 -24.30
CA ASN A 484 -12.16 8.38 -22.89
C ASN A 484 -13.47 7.63 -22.62
N ARG A 485 -14.49 7.83 -23.45
CA ARG A 485 -15.76 7.12 -23.32
C ARG A 485 -15.62 5.63 -23.62
N LEU A 486 -14.78 5.26 -24.58
CA LEU A 486 -14.47 3.86 -24.87
C LEU A 486 -13.69 3.22 -23.71
N ASN A 487 -12.73 3.94 -23.12
CA ASN A 487 -12.02 3.49 -21.92
C ASN A 487 -12.99 3.22 -20.76
N GLN A 488 -13.96 4.11 -20.50
CA GLN A 488 -14.98 3.89 -19.45
C GLN A 488 -15.80 2.61 -19.68
N LYS A 489 -16.04 2.23 -20.94
CA LYS A 489 -16.73 0.98 -21.29
C LYS A 489 -15.84 -0.24 -21.06
N ILE A 490 -14.57 -0.16 -21.50
CA ILE A 490 -13.58 -1.22 -21.29
C ILE A 490 -13.35 -1.48 -19.80
N VAL A 491 -13.24 -0.43 -18.97
CA VAL A 491 -13.12 -0.57 -17.51
C VAL A 491 -14.27 -1.38 -16.91
N LYS A 492 -15.52 -1.08 -17.28
CA LYS A 492 -16.70 -1.82 -16.79
C LYS A 492 -16.73 -3.27 -17.23
N ILE A 493 -16.26 -3.57 -18.45
CA ILE A 493 -16.13 -4.94 -18.93
C ILE A 493 -15.11 -5.69 -18.08
N ASN A 494 -13.97 -5.06 -17.81
CA ASN A 494 -12.91 -5.65 -17.00
C ASN A 494 -13.38 -5.90 -15.55
N GLU A 495 -14.04 -4.92 -14.91
CA GLU A 495 -14.58 -5.05 -13.54
C GLU A 495 -15.57 -6.22 -13.39
N LYS A 496 -16.47 -6.41 -14.38
CA LYS A 496 -17.42 -7.54 -14.39
C LYS A 496 -16.71 -8.89 -14.41
N ARG A 497 -15.59 -9.00 -15.15
CA ARG A 497 -14.81 -10.23 -15.26
C ARG A 497 -14.04 -10.54 -13.97
N THR A 498 -13.40 -9.54 -13.38
CA THR A 498 -12.66 -9.70 -12.11
C THR A 498 -13.57 -10.10 -10.94
N THR A 499 -14.84 -9.70 -10.94
CA THR A 499 -15.81 -10.07 -9.88
C THR A 499 -16.37 -11.49 -10.05
N SER A 500 -16.17 -12.11 -11.22
CA SER A 500 -16.68 -13.44 -11.56
C SER A 500 -15.64 -14.56 -11.40
N LEU A 501 -14.39 -14.20 -11.11
CA LEU A 501 -13.26 -15.06 -10.73
C LEU A 501 -13.15 -15.07 -9.20
#